data_AF-A0A4Y2FK14-F1
#
_entry.id   AF-A0A4Y2FK14-F1
#
_cell.length_a   1.000
_cell.length_b   1.000
_cell.length_c   1.000
_cell.angle_alpha   90.00
_cell.angle_beta   90.00
_cell.angle_gamma   90.00
#
_symmetry.space_group_name_H-M   'P 1'
#
loop_
_entity.id
_entity.type
_entity.pdbx_description
1 polymer ?
#
loop_
_entity_poly.entity_id
_entity_poly.type
_entity_poly.pdbx_seq_one_letter_code
_entity_poly.pdbx_strand_id
1 'polypeptide(L)'
;KTIDKGAVIATCEPVVDIVARPQEFSESLRLPSILENLEGLNEEQRTAVKELLQEFQNLFSTSDSDIGRCNMTQHRINTGNHPPIKQYPRRLPLAKKEEAERLVKEMVDNGIIEELSGPWASPIVLVKKKDGSTRFCVDYRKLNEITIKDSYPLPRIDDTLDALNGSQ
;
A
#
# COMPACT_ATOMS: atom_id res chain seq x y z
N LYS A 1 -19.83 22.85 12.85
CA LYS A 1 -21.02 22.73 11.99
C LYS A 1 -21.75 21.49 12.42
N THR A 2 -22.94 21.64 12.99
CA THR A 2 -23.77 20.52 13.45
C THR A 2 -24.36 19.85 12.20
N ILE A 3 -24.18 18.54 12.07
CA ILE A 3 -24.75 17.75 10.97
C ILE A 3 -26.14 17.30 11.44
N ASP A 4 -27.17 17.71 10.71
CA ASP A 4 -28.56 17.37 11.06
C ASP A 4 -28.87 15.91 10.75
N LYS A 5 -29.80 15.34 11.53
CA LYS A 5 -30.26 13.96 11.37
C LYS A 5 -30.88 13.77 9.98
N GLY A 6 -30.29 12.87 9.17
CA GLY A 6 -30.71 12.61 7.79
C GLY A 6 -29.83 13.24 6.71
N ALA A 7 -28.78 13.98 7.08
CA ALA A 7 -27.80 14.46 6.13
C ALA A 7 -26.98 13.30 5.55
N VAL A 8 -27.06 13.10 4.23
CA VAL A 8 -26.18 12.18 3.51
C VAL A 8 -24.79 12.80 3.47
N ILE A 9 -23.89 12.27 4.30
CA ILE A 9 -22.52 12.77 4.46
C ILE A 9 -21.54 12.21 3.42
N ALA A 10 -21.89 11.08 2.80
CA ALA A 10 -21.16 10.47 1.70
C ALA A 10 -22.06 9.47 0.95
N THR A 11 -21.79 9.29 -0.33
CA THR A 11 -22.36 8.21 -1.16
C THR A 11 -21.21 7.31 -1.59
N CYS A 12 -21.31 6.02 -1.33
CA CYS A 12 -20.35 5.03 -1.81
C CYS A 12 -20.98 4.25 -2.96
N GLU A 13 -20.29 4.18 -4.09
CA GLU A 13 -20.69 3.29 -5.19
C GLU A 13 -20.16 1.87 -4.93
N PRO A 14 -20.92 0.82 -5.29
CA PRO A 14 -20.48 -0.56 -5.11
C PRO A 14 -19.23 -0.85 -5.94
N VAL A 15 -18.30 -1.61 -5.36
CA VAL A 15 -17.13 -2.12 -6.06
C VAL A 15 -17.59 -3.15 -7.09
N VAL A 16 -17.52 -2.81 -8.37
CA VAL A 16 -18.01 -3.67 -9.46
C VAL A 16 -16.95 -4.61 -10.04
N ASP A 17 -15.65 -4.32 -9.88
CA ASP A 17 -14.57 -5.23 -10.29
C ASP A 17 -13.24 -4.92 -9.60
N ILE A 18 -12.57 -5.96 -9.10
CA ILE A 18 -11.16 -5.93 -8.70
C ILE A 18 -10.39 -6.62 -9.83
N VAL A 19 -9.89 -5.86 -10.80
CA VAL A 19 -9.09 -6.43 -11.90
C VAL A 19 -7.67 -6.65 -11.40
N ALA A 20 -7.36 -7.89 -11.01
CA ALA A 20 -5.98 -8.32 -10.86
C ALA A 20 -5.28 -8.20 -12.23
N ARG A 21 -4.06 -7.64 -12.23
CA ARG A 21 -3.21 -7.60 -13.42
C ARG A 21 -3.08 -9.03 -13.97
N PRO A 22 -3.24 -9.28 -15.28
CA PRO A 22 -2.75 -10.53 -15.84
C PRO A 22 -1.22 -10.44 -15.81
N GLN A 23 -0.64 -10.86 -14.70
CA GLN A 23 0.79 -11.16 -14.63
C GLN A 23 0.97 -12.49 -15.35
N GLU A 24 1.81 -12.50 -16.38
CA GLU A 24 2.46 -13.74 -16.82
C GLU A 24 3.29 -14.24 -15.62
N PHE A 25 2.66 -15.02 -14.76
CA PHE A 25 3.33 -15.64 -13.63
C PHE A 25 4.12 -16.83 -14.16
N SER A 26 5.43 -16.78 -13.95
CA SER A 26 6.26 -17.98 -13.93
C SER A 26 5.61 -18.95 -12.92
N GLU A 27 5.25 -20.15 -13.35
CA GLU A 27 4.62 -21.23 -12.57
C GLU A 27 5.46 -21.74 -11.37
N SER A 28 6.53 -21.05 -10.97
CA SER A 28 7.35 -21.44 -9.84
C SER A 28 7.04 -20.64 -8.56
N LEU A 29 6.05 -21.16 -7.82
CA LEU A 29 6.10 -21.47 -6.38
C LEU A 29 6.81 -20.49 -5.44
N ARG A 30 6.05 -19.92 -4.50
CA ARG A 30 6.32 -20.04 -3.04
C ARG A 30 5.01 -19.96 -2.26
N LEU A 31 4.38 -21.11 -2.00
CA LEU A 31 3.52 -21.21 -0.83
C LEU A 31 4.39 -20.88 0.39
N PRO A 32 4.00 -19.94 1.25
CA PRO A 32 4.85 -19.49 2.34
C PRO A 32 5.22 -20.63 3.29
N SER A 33 6.23 -20.39 4.12
CA SER A 33 6.52 -21.13 5.37
C SER A 33 5.30 -21.37 6.27
N ILE A 34 4.15 -20.74 5.99
CA ILE A 34 2.82 -21.07 6.51
C ILE A 34 2.47 -22.54 6.32
N LEU A 35 2.84 -23.18 5.20
CA LEU A 35 2.62 -24.62 5.00
C LEU A 35 3.48 -25.50 5.92
N GLU A 36 4.62 -24.98 6.37
CA GLU A 36 5.53 -25.69 7.25
C GLU A 36 5.04 -25.67 8.71
N ASN A 37 4.27 -24.64 9.09
CA ASN A 37 3.76 -24.43 10.46
C ASN A 37 2.27 -24.80 10.63
N LEU A 38 1.86 -25.95 10.12
CA LEU A 38 0.51 -26.50 10.33
C LEU A 38 0.44 -27.41 11.58
N GLU A 39 1.07 -27.02 12.69
CA GLU A 39 1.04 -27.80 13.93
C GLU A 39 -0.39 -27.88 14.49
N GLY A 40 -0.79 -29.05 15.00
CA GLY A 40 -2.13 -29.26 15.61
C GLY A 40 -3.26 -29.64 14.65
N LEU A 41 -3.02 -29.68 13.33
CA LEU A 41 -4.01 -30.16 12.34
C LEU A 41 -3.86 -31.66 12.03
N ASN A 42 -4.99 -32.33 11.80
CA ASN A 42 -5.01 -33.69 11.26
C ASN A 42 -4.75 -33.70 9.73
N GLU A 43 -4.55 -34.88 9.14
CA GLU A 43 -4.17 -35.01 7.72
C GLU A 43 -5.23 -34.48 6.75
N GLU A 44 -6.52 -34.67 7.05
CA GLU A 44 -7.62 -34.14 6.23
C GLU A 44 -7.63 -32.61 6.25
N GLN A 45 -7.49 -32.00 7.44
CA GLN A 45 -7.42 -30.55 7.62
C GLN A 45 -6.18 -29.97 6.93
N ARG A 46 -5.02 -30.63 7.03
CA ARG A 46 -3.80 -30.22 6.33
C ARG A 46 -4.00 -30.21 4.82
N THR A 47 -4.71 -31.22 4.29
CA THR A 47 -5.00 -31.32 2.86
C THR A 47 -5.93 -30.21 2.41
N ALA A 48 -7.04 -29.99 3.14
CA ALA A 48 -7.99 -28.91 2.83
C ALA A 48 -7.34 -27.51 2.89
N VAL A 49 -6.48 -27.25 3.88
CA VAL A 49 -5.76 -25.97 3.98
C VAL A 49 -4.78 -25.79 2.81
N LYS A 50 -4.08 -26.85 2.40
CA LYS A 50 -3.17 -26.80 1.24
C LYS A 50 -3.93 -26.49 -0.05
N GLU A 51 -5.06 -27.15 -0.28
CA GLU A 51 -5.91 -26.92 -1.44
C GLU A 51 -6.41 -25.46 -1.47
N LEU A 52 -6.89 -24.95 -0.34
CA LEU A 52 -7.34 -23.56 -0.23
C LEU A 52 -6.22 -22.55 -0.50
N LEU A 53 -5.04 -22.76 0.07
CA LEU A 53 -3.90 -21.86 -0.13
C LEU A 53 -3.39 -21.91 -1.58
N GLN A 54 -3.49 -23.06 -2.25
CA GLN A 54 -3.17 -23.19 -3.67
C GLN A 54 -4.20 -22.49 -4.55
N GLU A 55 -5.50 -22.65 -4.24
CA GLU A 55 -6.60 -22.00 -4.94
C GLU A 55 -6.47 -20.46 -4.88
N PHE A 56 -6.18 -19.92 -3.70
CA PHE A 56 -6.10 -18.47 -3.47
C PHE A 56 -4.67 -17.93 -3.39
N GLN A 57 -3.69 -18.63 -3.98
CA GLN A 57 -2.28 -18.27 -3.89
C GLN A 57 -1.98 -16.84 -4.40
N ASN A 58 -2.76 -16.37 -5.36
CA ASN A 58 -2.65 -15.04 -5.97
C ASN A 58 -3.10 -13.89 -5.05
N LEU A 59 -3.77 -14.19 -3.92
CA LEU A 59 -4.18 -13.17 -2.94
C LEU A 59 -3.05 -12.81 -1.97
N PHE A 60 -1.99 -13.63 -1.89
CA PHE A 60 -0.91 -13.45 -0.95
C PHE A 60 0.27 -12.76 -1.61
N SER A 61 0.73 -11.67 -1.00
CA SER A 61 1.98 -11.03 -1.40
C SER A 61 3.17 -11.91 -1.00
N THR A 62 4.03 -12.18 -1.97
CA THR A 62 5.20 -13.07 -1.81
C THR A 62 6.48 -12.32 -1.46
N SER A 63 6.52 -10.99 -1.63
CA SER A 63 7.68 -10.15 -1.37
C SER A 63 7.30 -8.67 -1.25
N ASP A 64 8.22 -7.82 -0.74
CA ASP A 64 8.01 -6.36 -0.62
C ASP A 64 7.74 -5.68 -1.99
N SER A 65 8.13 -6.30 -3.10
CA SER A 65 7.89 -5.82 -4.47
C SER A 65 6.62 -6.39 -5.12
N ASP A 66 5.99 -7.38 -4.50
CA ASP A 66 4.73 -7.99 -4.96
C ASP A 66 3.54 -7.12 -4.51
N ILE A 67 3.38 -6.02 -5.22
CA ILE A 67 2.43 -4.95 -4.91
C ILE A 67 1.27 -5.00 -5.90
N GLY A 68 0.05 -5.09 -5.38
CA GLY A 68 -1.18 -4.98 -6.16
C GLY A 68 -1.42 -3.57 -6.71
N ARG A 69 -2.19 -3.45 -7.79
CA ARG A 69 -2.57 -2.17 -8.40
C ARG A 69 -4.09 -2.07 -8.50
N CYS A 70 -4.67 -1.04 -7.89
CA CYS A 70 -6.08 -0.70 -8.07
C CYS A 70 -6.22 0.28 -9.25
N ASN A 71 -7.00 -0.11 -10.26
CA ASN A 71 -7.31 0.72 -11.42
C ASN A 71 -8.69 1.40 -11.33
N MET A 72 -9.45 1.16 -10.26
CA MET A 72 -10.82 1.65 -10.10
C MET A 72 -10.91 3.16 -9.87
N THR A 73 -9.90 3.76 -9.24
CA THR A 73 -9.90 5.19 -8.90
C THR A 73 -8.50 5.76 -8.92
N GLN A 74 -8.41 7.05 -9.20
CA GLN A 74 -7.18 7.82 -9.10
C GLN A 74 -7.30 8.82 -7.95
N HIS A 75 -6.37 8.74 -7.00
CA HIS A 75 -6.34 9.67 -5.88
C HIS A 75 -5.72 11.00 -6.32
N ARG A 76 -6.40 12.11 -6.02
CA ARG A 76 -5.89 13.47 -6.25
C ARG A 76 -5.56 14.13 -4.92
N ILE A 77 -4.31 14.54 -4.75
CA ILE A 77 -3.88 15.34 -3.60
C ILE A 77 -4.33 16.80 -3.83
N ASN A 78 -5.22 17.29 -2.98
CA ASN A 78 -5.71 18.66 -3.06
C ASN A 78 -4.80 19.62 -2.27
N THR A 79 -4.09 20.51 -2.97
CA THR A 79 -3.25 21.57 -2.38
C THR A 79 -3.87 22.96 -2.49
N GLY A 80 -5.15 23.05 -2.85
CA GLY A 80 -5.84 24.33 -3.11
C GLY A 80 -5.15 25.14 -4.20
N ASN A 81 -4.92 26.43 -3.92
CA ASN A 81 -4.25 27.37 -4.83
C ASN A 81 -2.74 27.54 -4.52
N HIS A 82 -2.15 26.63 -3.73
CA HIS A 82 -0.75 26.76 -3.34
C HIS A 82 0.19 26.51 -4.53
N PRO A 83 1.23 27.34 -4.75
CA PRO A 83 2.19 27.12 -5.82
C PRO A 83 3.03 25.85 -5.58
N PRO A 84 3.64 25.26 -6.63
CA PRO A 84 4.48 24.07 -6.48
C PRO A 84 5.66 24.26 -5.53
N ILE A 85 5.91 23.24 -4.72
CA ILE A 85 7.08 23.16 -3.84
C ILE A 85 8.13 22.27 -4.51
N LYS A 86 9.29 22.85 -4.82
CA LYS A 86 10.46 22.14 -5.36
C LYS A 86 11.60 22.16 -4.36
N GLN A 87 11.84 21.05 -3.69
CA GLN A 87 12.94 20.90 -2.74
C GLN A 87 14.18 20.33 -3.41
N TYR A 88 15.34 20.80 -2.99
CA TYR A 88 16.62 20.26 -3.46
C TYR A 88 16.87 18.85 -2.89
N PRO A 89 17.41 17.90 -3.67
CA PRO A 89 17.77 16.58 -3.19
C PRO A 89 18.77 16.64 -2.04
N ARG A 90 18.65 15.77 -1.04
CA ARG A 90 19.63 15.71 0.04
C ARG A 90 20.93 15.08 -0.47
N ARG A 91 22.06 15.59 0.03
CA ARG A 91 23.36 14.97 -0.25
C ARG A 91 23.42 13.58 0.39
N LEU A 92 23.70 12.57 -0.41
CA LEU A 92 23.88 11.19 0.04
C LEU A 92 25.37 10.81 -0.02
N PRO A 93 25.91 10.13 1.00
CA PRO A 93 27.18 9.44 0.90
C PRO A 93 27.17 8.45 -0.27
N LEU A 94 28.34 8.17 -0.88
CA LEU A 94 28.44 7.34 -2.08
C LEU A 94 27.75 5.96 -1.92
N ALA A 95 28.04 5.26 -0.81
CA ALA A 95 27.41 3.97 -0.51
C ALA A 95 25.86 4.03 -0.41
N LYS A 96 25.29 5.17 -0.03
CA LYS A 96 23.84 5.37 0.02
C LYS A 96 23.26 5.80 -1.33
N LYS A 97 24.08 6.37 -2.20
CA LYS A 97 23.67 6.80 -3.54
C LYS A 97 23.45 5.58 -4.44
N GLU A 98 24.39 4.64 -4.46
CA GLU A 98 24.25 3.39 -5.22
C GLU A 98 23.02 2.58 -4.77
N GLU A 99 22.81 2.49 -3.45
CA GLU A 99 21.62 1.88 -2.87
C GLU A 99 20.32 2.58 -3.32
N ALA A 100 20.31 3.91 -3.32
CA ALA A 100 19.14 4.68 -3.78
C ALA A 100 18.85 4.42 -5.26
N GLU A 101 19.89 4.42 -6.11
CA GLU A 101 19.77 4.17 -7.55
C GLU A 101 19.23 2.77 -7.84
N ARG A 102 19.71 1.75 -7.10
CA ARG A 102 19.19 0.38 -7.19
C ARG A 102 17.69 0.32 -6.86
N LEU A 103 17.28 0.93 -5.75
CA LEU A 103 15.88 0.95 -5.31
C LEU A 103 14.97 1.72 -6.28
N VAL A 104 15.46 2.83 -6.85
CA VAL A 104 14.73 3.57 -7.89
C VAL A 104 14.53 2.70 -9.12
N LYS A 105 15.59 2.04 -9.61
CA LYS A 105 15.49 1.16 -10.78
C LYS A 105 14.49 0.03 -10.54
N GLU A 106 14.54 -0.63 -9.39
CA GLU A 106 13.59 -1.67 -9.02
C GLU A 106 12.14 -1.18 -9.01
N MET A 107 11.88 0.01 -8.46
CA MET A 107 10.53 0.58 -8.47
C MET A 107 10.05 0.97 -9.87
N VAL A 108 10.95 1.42 -10.76
CA VAL A 108 10.63 1.69 -12.18
C VAL A 108 10.30 0.38 -12.89
N ASP A 109 11.16 -0.63 -12.75
CA ASP A 109 10.99 -1.95 -13.38
C ASP A 109 9.68 -2.62 -12.94
N ASN A 110 9.29 -2.44 -11.66
CA ASN A 110 8.03 -2.94 -11.12
C ASN A 110 6.79 -2.06 -11.45
N GLY A 111 6.99 -0.89 -12.05
CA GLY A 111 5.92 0.05 -12.41
C GLY A 111 5.27 0.75 -11.22
N ILE A 112 6.00 0.88 -10.10
CA ILE A 112 5.58 1.61 -8.88
C ILE A 112 5.77 3.12 -9.07
N ILE A 113 6.84 3.51 -9.77
CA ILE A 113 7.14 4.90 -10.12
C ILE A 113 7.42 5.02 -11.61
N GLU A 114 7.29 6.24 -12.13
CA GLU A 114 7.60 6.58 -13.52
C GLU A 114 8.42 7.86 -13.58
N GLU A 115 9.16 8.04 -14.69
CA GLU A 115 9.88 9.29 -14.93
C GLU A 115 8.89 10.42 -15.24
N LEU A 116 9.05 11.55 -14.55
CA LEU A 116 8.20 12.70 -14.74
C LEU A 116 9.02 14.00 -14.65
N SER A 117 8.73 14.93 -15.56
CA SER A 117 9.23 16.31 -15.49
C SER A 117 8.13 17.21 -14.93
N GLY A 118 8.30 17.63 -13.67
CA GLY A 118 7.27 18.37 -12.94
C GLY A 118 7.82 19.53 -12.11
N PRO A 119 6.96 20.50 -11.75
CA PRO A 119 7.35 21.63 -10.91
C PRO A 119 7.43 21.26 -9.40
N TRP A 120 6.95 20.07 -9.02
CA TRP A 120 6.99 19.56 -7.65
C TRP A 120 8.20 18.64 -7.46
N ALA A 121 8.89 18.75 -6.32
CA ALA A 121 9.93 17.80 -5.95
C ALA A 121 10.04 17.69 -4.43
N SER A 122 10.06 16.46 -3.93
CA SER A 122 10.31 16.15 -2.52
C SER A 122 11.58 15.29 -2.41
N PRO A 123 12.45 15.52 -1.42
CA PRO A 123 13.73 14.82 -1.34
C PRO A 123 13.54 13.41 -0.77
N ILE A 124 14.36 12.47 -1.25
CA ILE A 124 14.39 11.11 -0.72
C ILE A 124 15.15 11.03 0.61
N VAL A 125 14.79 10.03 1.42
CA VAL A 125 15.36 9.74 2.72
C VAL A 125 15.54 8.22 2.84
N LEU A 126 16.77 7.79 3.11
CA LEU A 126 17.06 6.38 3.34
C LEU A 126 17.20 6.10 4.84
N VAL A 127 16.39 5.17 5.34
CA VAL A 127 16.35 4.77 6.75
C VAL A 127 16.69 3.29 6.87
N LYS A 128 17.42 2.88 7.91
CA LYS A 128 17.68 1.46 8.16
C LYS A 128 16.52 0.82 8.92
N LYS A 129 16.01 -0.30 8.42
CA LYS A 129 15.06 -1.16 9.15
C LYS A 129 15.83 -1.93 10.24
N LYS A 130 15.10 -2.53 11.18
CA LYS A 130 15.69 -3.35 12.27
C LYS A 130 16.45 -4.57 11.74
N ASP A 131 16.00 -5.12 10.62
CA ASP A 131 16.63 -6.24 9.90
C ASP A 131 17.90 -5.85 9.11
N GLY A 132 18.31 -4.58 9.14
CA GLY A 132 19.49 -4.06 8.42
C GLY A 132 19.24 -3.62 6.97
N SER A 133 18.06 -3.93 6.42
CA SER A 133 17.65 -3.48 5.08
C SER A 133 17.38 -1.97 5.05
N THR A 134 17.35 -1.40 3.84
CA THR A 134 17.15 0.04 3.63
C THR A 134 15.69 0.30 3.25
N ARG A 135 15.02 1.22 3.94
CA ARG A 135 13.71 1.74 3.58
C ARG A 135 13.88 3.01 2.74
N PHE A 136 13.37 2.97 1.51
CA PHE A 136 13.24 4.13 0.65
C PHE A 136 12.04 4.98 1.11
N CYS A 137 12.28 6.20 1.55
CA CYS A 137 11.23 7.12 1.96
C CYS A 137 11.33 8.43 1.19
N VAL A 138 10.22 9.14 1.07
CA VAL A 138 10.16 10.49 0.50
C VAL A 138 9.66 11.43 1.58
N ASP A 139 10.34 12.57 1.75
CA ASP A 139 9.96 13.56 2.76
C ASP A 139 8.84 14.47 2.26
N TYR A 140 7.59 14.04 2.45
CA TYR A 140 6.40 14.79 2.07
C TYR A 140 5.93 15.82 3.10
N ARG A 141 6.72 16.14 4.14
CA ARG A 141 6.25 17.04 5.22
C ARG A 141 5.73 18.39 4.69
N LYS A 142 6.47 19.03 3.78
CA LYS A 142 6.04 20.30 3.16
C LYS A 142 4.79 20.16 2.28
N LEU A 143 4.63 19.03 1.60
CA LEU A 143 3.42 18.75 0.83
C LEU A 143 2.22 18.57 1.78
N ASN A 144 2.40 17.76 2.83
CA ASN A 144 1.36 17.46 3.81
C ASN A 144 0.88 18.69 4.58
N GLU A 145 1.74 19.69 4.80
CA GLU A 145 1.38 20.96 5.44
C GLU A 145 0.37 21.79 4.62
N ILE A 146 0.42 21.68 3.29
CA ILE A 146 -0.45 22.42 2.37
C ILE A 146 -1.60 21.58 1.82
N THR A 147 -1.59 20.26 2.06
CA THR A 147 -2.67 19.37 1.66
C THR A 147 -3.94 19.67 2.46
N ILE A 148 -5.03 19.95 1.74
CA ILE A 148 -6.37 20.05 2.32
C ILE A 148 -6.79 18.64 2.73
N LYS A 149 -6.98 18.44 4.04
CA LYS A 149 -7.29 17.13 4.61
C LYS A 149 -8.77 16.83 4.45
N ASP A 150 -9.09 15.64 3.96
CA ASP A 150 -10.45 15.12 4.00
C ASP A 150 -10.81 14.82 5.46
N SER A 151 -11.89 15.44 5.95
CA SER A 151 -12.41 15.16 7.29
C SER A 151 -13.37 13.98 7.20
N TYR A 152 -12.81 12.77 7.10
CA TYR A 152 -13.58 11.55 7.31
C TYR A 152 -12.99 10.83 8.52
N PRO A 153 -13.63 10.91 9.71
CA PRO A 153 -13.13 10.18 10.86
C PRO A 153 -13.24 8.68 10.55
N LEU A 154 -12.10 7.99 10.54
CA LEU A 154 -12.13 6.53 10.59
C LEU A 154 -12.90 6.13 11.85
N PRO A 155 -13.85 5.19 11.76
CA PRO A 155 -14.60 4.74 12.93
C PRO A 155 -13.63 4.23 13.98
N ARG A 156 -13.97 4.40 15.26
CA ARG A 156 -13.14 3.80 16.31
C ARG A 156 -13.24 2.28 16.20
N ILE A 157 -12.20 1.61 16.67
CA ILE A 157 -12.18 0.15 16.73
C ILE A 157 -13.37 -0.34 17.58
N ASP A 158 -13.62 0.31 18.72
CA ASP A 158 -14.76 0.01 19.60
C ASP A 158 -16.11 0.12 18.86
N ASP A 159 -16.35 1.23 18.17
CA ASP A 159 -17.58 1.45 17.39
C ASP A 159 -17.78 0.36 16.32
N THR A 160 -16.69 -0.10 15.71
CA THR A 160 -16.71 -1.16 14.69
C THR A 160 -17.01 -2.52 15.31
N LEU A 161 -16.46 -2.81 16.49
CA LEU A 161 -16.71 -4.05 17.24
C LEU A 161 -18.14 -4.09 17.80
N ASP A 162 -18.65 -2.97 18.31
CA ASP A 162 -20.02 -2.86 18.81
C ASP A 162 -21.05 -3.07 17.70
N ALA A 163 -20.79 -2.54 16.49
CA ALA A 163 -21.63 -2.77 15.32
C ALA A 163 -21.69 -4.26 14.90
N LEU A 164 -20.64 -5.03 15.15
CA LEU A 164 -20.62 -6.48 14.90
C LEU A 164 -21.37 -7.27 15.98
N ASN A 165 -21.53 -6.72 17.19
CA ASN A 165 -22.12 -7.39 18.35
C ASN A 165 -23.67 -7.37 18.35
N GLY A 166 -24.30 -7.31 17.17
CA GLY A 166 -25.73 -7.00 17.00
C GLY A 166 -26.52 -7.99 16.14
N SER A 167 -26.52 -9.27 16.51
CA SER A 167 -27.52 -10.26 16.08
C SER A 167 -27.84 -11.17 17.27
N GLN A 168 -28.77 -10.73 18.13
CA GLN A 168 -29.52 -11.61 19.02
C GLN A 168 -30.98 -11.64 18.57
#